data_AF-A0A1B2J133-F1
#
_entry.id   AF-A0A1B2J133-F1
#
_cell.length_a   1.000
_cell.length_b   1.000
_cell.length_c   1.000
_cell.angle_alpha   90.00
_cell.angle_beta   90.00
_cell.angle_gamma   90.00
#
_symmetry.space_group_name_H-M   'P 1'
#
loop_
_entity.id
_entity.type
_entity.pdbx_description
1 polymer ?
#
loop_
_entity_poly.entity_id
_entity_poly.type
_entity_poly.pdbx_seq_one_letter_code
_entity_poly.pdbx_strand_id
1 'polypeptide(L)'
;MLIDQNKELKNVTAAQIIEVTYPVIKARTETGSLVEVNVSPTEKQDPLFWEEVRSILKAKLWVPMGKKYHQLIDNGWLLDNSTLSY
;
A
#
# COMPACT_ATOMS: atom_id res chain seq x y z
N MET A 1 12.13 -9.99 24.75
CA MET A 1 10.86 -10.55 24.22
C MET A 1 9.90 -9.38 24.06
N LEU A 2 9.40 -9.16 22.83
CA LEU A 2 8.46 -8.14 22.31
C LEU A 2 8.89 -8.04 20.83
N ILE A 3 8.25 -8.58 19.79
CA ILE A 3 6.85 -8.95 19.57
C ILE A 3 6.91 -10.09 18.53
N ASP A 4 6.64 -11.33 18.97
CA ASP A 4 6.71 -12.55 18.14
C ASP A 4 5.30 -13.01 17.72
N GLN A 5 4.42 -12.07 17.36
CA GLN A 5 3.00 -12.34 17.13
C GLN A 5 2.41 -11.63 15.91
N ASN A 6 3.09 -11.64 14.77
CA ASN A 6 2.41 -11.36 13.50
C ASN A 6 3.11 -12.06 12.32
N LYS A 7 2.83 -13.35 12.15
CA LYS A 7 3.22 -14.13 10.97
C LYS A 7 2.65 -13.57 9.65
N GLU A 8 1.68 -12.65 9.72
CA GLU A 8 1.05 -11.96 8.59
C GLU A 8 1.90 -10.82 8.02
N LEU A 9 2.83 -10.23 8.80
CA LEU A 9 3.67 -9.10 8.37
C LEU A 9 4.84 -9.47 7.45
N LYS A 10 5.14 -10.76 7.26
CA LYS A 10 6.26 -11.19 6.37
C LYS A 10 6.04 -10.83 4.90
N ASN A 11 4.80 -10.53 4.54
CA ASN A 11 4.39 -10.19 3.18
C ASN A 11 4.09 -8.70 2.98
N VAL A 12 4.58 -7.79 3.81
CA VAL A 12 4.46 -6.34 3.55
C VAL A 12 5.83 -5.80 3.14
N THR A 13 5.88 -5.03 2.05
CA THR A 13 7.07 -4.33 1.58
C THR A 13 6.68 -2.87 1.37
N ALA A 14 7.54 -1.93 1.77
CA ALA A 14 7.30 -0.54 1.41
C ALA A 14 7.60 -0.34 -0.08
N ALA A 15 6.71 0.36 -0.77
CA ALA A 15 6.91 0.74 -2.14
C ALA A 15 6.52 2.20 -2.34
N GLN A 16 7.24 2.90 -3.20
CA GLN A 16 6.93 4.27 -3.58
C GLN A 16 6.17 4.24 -4.91
N ILE A 17 5.02 4.90 -4.96
CA ILE A 17 4.30 5.07 -6.23
C ILE A 17 5.13 6.02 -7.10
N ILE A 18 5.48 5.58 -8.31
CA ILE A 18 6.29 6.36 -9.24
C ILE A 18 5.51 6.77 -10.50
N GLU A 19 4.42 6.06 -10.81
CA GLU A 19 3.61 6.33 -11.99
C GLU A 19 2.16 5.86 -11.75
N VAL A 20 1.20 6.70 -12.16
CA VAL A 20 -0.24 6.41 -12.08
C VAL A 20 -0.84 6.74 -13.43
N THR A 21 -1.12 5.72 -14.24
CA THR A 21 -1.63 5.85 -15.62
C THR A 21 -2.75 4.86 -15.80
N TYR A 22 -4.02 5.29 -15.82
CA TYR A 22 -5.16 4.38 -15.92
C TYR A 22 -5.01 3.36 -17.08
N PRO A 23 -5.19 2.04 -16.85
CA PRO A 23 -5.59 1.35 -15.62
C PRO A 23 -4.41 0.75 -14.81
N VAL A 24 -3.20 1.27 -14.97
CA VAL A 24 -1.94 0.77 -14.44
C VAL A 24 -1.37 1.71 -13.38
N ILE A 25 -0.81 1.14 -12.31
CA ILE A 25 -0.06 1.87 -11.28
C ILE A 25 1.28 1.16 -11.12
N LYS A 26 2.38 1.92 -11.21
CA LYS A 26 3.73 1.40 -10.99
C LYS A 26 4.29 1.91 -9.68
N ALA A 27 4.87 1.00 -8.92
CA ALA A 27 5.54 1.27 -7.67
C ALA A 27 6.97 0.74 -7.70
N ARG A 28 7.86 1.43 -6.98
CA ARG A 28 9.24 1.02 -6.76
C ARG A 28 9.38 0.53 -5.33
N THR A 29 9.80 -0.71 -5.15
CA THR A 29 10.07 -1.28 -3.81
C THR A 29 11.35 -0.69 -3.22
N GLU A 30 11.55 -0.87 -1.90
CA GLU A 30 12.80 -0.49 -1.22
C GLU A 30 14.04 -1.16 -1.82
N THR A 31 13.89 -2.37 -2.38
CA THR A 31 14.96 -3.09 -3.07
C THR A 31 15.29 -2.50 -4.45
N GLY A 32 14.56 -1.47 -4.87
CA GLY A 32 14.71 -0.81 -6.18
C GLY A 32 13.97 -1.51 -7.32
N SER A 33 13.21 -2.58 -7.04
CA SER A 33 12.47 -3.31 -8.06
C SER A 33 11.21 -2.54 -8.47
N LEU A 34 10.94 -2.51 -9.77
CA LEU A 34 9.69 -1.97 -10.30
C LEU A 34 8.62 -3.05 -10.28
N VAL A 35 7.47 -2.74 -9.70
CA VAL A 35 6.33 -3.64 -9.65
C VAL A 35 5.05 -2.92 -10.03
N GLU A 36 4.13 -3.64 -10.65
CA GLU A 36 2.79 -3.15 -10.94
C GLU A 36 1.85 -3.47 -9.77
N VAL A 37 1.11 -2.46 -9.34
CA VAL A 37 0.11 -2.59 -8.28
C VAL A 37 -1.15 -3.20 -8.89
N ASN A 38 -1.64 -4.30 -8.31
CA ASN A 38 -2.88 -4.91 -8.81
C ASN A 38 -4.08 -4.11 -8.30
N VAL A 39 -4.87 -3.61 -9.24
CA VAL A 39 -6.11 -2.89 -8.95
C VAL A 39 -7.29 -3.80 -9.26
N SER A 40 -8.16 -4.02 -8.27
CA SER A 40 -9.38 -4.79 -8.43
C SER A 40 -10.39 -4.10 -9.37
N PRO A 41 -11.34 -4.83 -9.98
CA PRO A 41 -12.35 -4.22 -10.85
C PRO A 41 -13.21 -3.14 -10.18
N THR A 42 -13.42 -3.25 -8.86
CA THR A 42 -14.14 -2.25 -8.04
C THR A 42 -13.33 -0.99 -7.86
N GLU A 43 -12.04 -1.11 -7.48
CA GLU A 43 -11.13 0.03 -7.35
C GLU A 43 -10.87 0.74 -8.69
N LYS A 44 -10.85 -0.02 -9.80
CA LYS A 44 -10.72 0.57 -11.15
C LYS A 44 -11.84 1.55 -11.46
N GLN A 45 -13.05 1.29 -10.95
CA GLN A 45 -14.23 2.13 -11.18
C GLN A 45 -14.39 3.22 -10.11
N ASP A 46 -13.56 3.22 -9.07
CA ASP A 46 -13.63 4.17 -7.97
C ASP A 46 -12.78 5.42 -8.27
N PRO A 47 -13.38 6.59 -8.58
CA PRO A 47 -12.63 7.81 -8.87
C PRO A 47 -11.85 8.32 -7.65
N LEU A 48 -12.37 8.08 -6.42
CA LEU A 48 -11.72 8.52 -5.19
C LEU A 48 -10.42 7.76 -4.97
N PHE A 49 -10.43 6.44 -5.19
CA PHE A 49 -9.21 5.63 -5.16
C PHE A 49 -8.11 6.23 -6.05
N TRP A 50 -8.44 6.57 -7.30
CA TRP A 50 -7.46 7.15 -8.22
C TRP A 50 -6.96 8.54 -7.80
N GLU A 51 -7.80 9.38 -7.17
CA GLU A 51 -7.37 10.66 -6.61
C GLU A 51 -6.43 10.48 -5.41
N GLU A 52 -6.71 9.52 -4.53
CA GLU A 52 -5.85 9.21 -3.38
C GLU A 52 -4.47 8.72 -3.86
N VAL A 53 -4.42 7.79 -4.81
CA VAL A 53 -3.17 7.29 -5.40
C VAL A 53 -2.40 8.42 -6.08
N ARG A 54 -3.07 9.34 -6.79
CA ARG A 54 -2.44 10.55 -7.37
C ARG A 54 -1.87 11.47 -6.30
N SER A 55 -2.57 11.63 -5.18
CA SER A 55 -2.14 12.45 -4.05
C SER A 55 -0.90 11.86 -3.38
N ILE A 56 -0.87 10.54 -3.18
CA ILE A 56 0.30 9.79 -2.69
C ILE A 56 1.50 9.96 -3.64
N LEU A 57 1.28 9.85 -4.96
CA LEU A 57 2.32 10.08 -5.97
C LEU A 57 2.90 11.50 -5.87
N LYS A 58 2.04 12.52 -5.78
CA LYS A 58 2.46 13.93 -5.63
C LYS A 58 3.26 14.15 -4.35
N ALA A 59 2.85 13.51 -3.25
CA ALA A 59 3.52 13.57 -1.97
C ALA A 59 4.81 12.72 -1.89
N LYS A 60 5.09 11.89 -2.91
CA LYS A 60 6.24 10.98 -2.99
C LYS A 60 6.34 10.04 -1.78
N LEU A 61 5.19 9.67 -1.20
CA LEU A 61 5.14 8.86 0.01
C LEU A 61 5.47 7.40 -0.29
N TRP A 62 6.05 6.75 0.71
CA TRP A 62 6.22 5.30 0.74
C TRP A 62 4.97 4.68 1.34
N VAL A 63 4.36 3.77 0.60
CA VAL A 63 3.14 3.04 1.00
C VAL A 63 3.49 1.59 1.34
N PRO A 64 2.92 1.03 2.43
CA PRO A 64 3.01 -0.40 2.69
C PRO A 64 2.17 -1.16 1.67
N MET A 65 2.81 -2.08 0.95
CA MET A 65 2.19 -2.89 -0.09
C MET A 65 2.36 -4.39 0.21
N GLY A 66 1.30 -5.15 0.02
CA GLY A 66 1.35 -6.61 0.18
C GLY A 66 2.17 -7.28 -0.94
N LYS A 67 3.25 -7.99 -0.62
CA LYS A 67 4.09 -8.78 -1.53
C LYS A 67 3.32 -9.82 -2.36
N LYS A 68 2.19 -10.33 -1.87
CA LYS A 68 1.45 -11.43 -2.51
C LYS A 68 0.46 -10.97 -3.59
N TYR A 69 -0.13 -9.79 -3.40
CA TYR A 69 -1.15 -9.26 -4.31
C TYR A 69 -0.81 -7.87 -4.84
N HIS A 70 0.32 -7.28 -4.46
CA HIS A 70 0.67 -5.88 -4.75
C HIS A 70 -0.50 -4.92 -4.49
N GLN A 71 -1.27 -5.19 -3.43
CA GLN A 71 -2.40 -4.39 -3.01
C GLN A 71 -1.95 -3.38 -1.95
N LEU A 72 -2.52 -2.17 -2.02
CA LEU A 72 -2.43 -1.21 -0.93
C LEU A 72 -3.22 -1.79 0.25
N ILE A 73 -2.64 -1.71 1.45
CA ILE A 73 -3.29 -2.23 2.65
C ILE A 73 -4.20 -1.14 3.20
N ASP A 74 -5.52 -1.36 3.17
CA ASP A 74 -6.54 -0.42 3.66
C ASP A 74 -6.24 0.10 5.08
N ASN A 75 -5.71 -0.77 5.94
CA ASN A 75 -5.39 -0.45 7.34
C ASN A 75 -3.88 -0.27 7.59
N GLY A 76 -3.05 -0.16 6.56
CA GLY A 76 -1.60 -0.03 6.71
C GLY A 76 -1.15 1.27 7.40
N TRP A 77 -2.07 2.23 7.54
CA TRP A 77 -1.86 3.57 8.10
C TRP A 77 -2.57 3.82 9.43
N LEU A 78 -3.50 2.95 9.82
CA LEU A 78 -4.25 3.07 11.06
C LEU A 78 -3.62 2.15 12.10
N LEU A 79 -2.95 2.75 13.08
CA LEU A 79 -2.72 2.06 14.34
C LEU A 79 -4.07 1.78 14.95
N ASP A 80 -4.39 0.50 15.16
CA ASP A 80 -5.63 0.12 15.84
C ASP A 80 -5.66 0.80 17.21
N ASN A 81 -6.58 1.76 17.36
CA ASN A 81 -6.72 2.55 18.59
C ASN A 81 -7.37 1.73 19.72
N SER A 82 -7.61 0.44 19.50
CA SER A 82 -8.20 -0.48 20.48
C SER A 82 -7.25 -0.87 21.63
N THR A 83 -5.98 -0.44 21.61
CA THR A 83 -5.00 -0.81 22.65
C THR A 83 -4.84 0.23 23.77
N LEU A 84 -5.65 1.29 23.83
CA LEU A 84 -5.62 2.28 24.92
C LEU A 84 -6.87 2.15 25.81
N SER A 85 -6.94 1.06 26.57
CA SER A 85 -7.78 0.96 27.76
C SER A 85 -6.91 1.30 28.97
N TYR A 86 -7.11 2.49 29.55
CA TYR A 86 -6.52 2.92 30.83
C TYR A 86 -7.15 2.19 32.02
#